data_AF-A0A1G3IN81-F1
#
_entry.id   AF-A0A1G3IN81-F1
#
_cell.length_a   1.000
_cell.length_b   1.000
_cell.length_c   1.000
_cell.angle_alpha   90.00
_cell.angle_beta   90.00
_cell.angle_gamma   90.00
#
_symmetry.space_group_name_H-M   'P 1'
#
loop_
_entity.id
_entity.type
_entity.pdbx_description
1 polymer ?
#
loop_
_entity_poly.entity_id
_entity_poly.type
_entity_poly.pdbx_seq_one_letter_code
_entity_poly.pdbx_strand_id
1 'polypeptide(L)' 'MIHPKQIAPVRQAYAVPAAEVAYYQKVVSEFEAVEKTGTAAITIDGKLVDYAMVQRARRVLALAKLDR' A
#
# COMPACT_ATOMS: atom_id res chain seq x y z
N MET A 1 17.05 6.95 -16.96
CA MET A 1 17.77 5.67 -17.14
C MET A 1 18.51 5.73 -18.47
N ILE A 2 19.81 5.47 -18.50
CA ILE A 2 20.64 5.70 -19.72
C ILE A 2 21.40 4.45 -20.21
N HIS A 3 21.38 3.35 -19.44
CA HIS A 3 22.01 2.09 -19.81
C HIS A 3 21.15 0.88 -19.40
N PRO A 4 20.94 -0.15 -20.27
CA PRO A 4 20.06 -1.30 -19.99
C PRO A 4 20.39 -2.06 -18.70
N LYS A 5 21.67 -2.20 -18.34
CA LYS A 5 22.09 -2.82 -17.06
C LYS A 5 21.57 -2.11 -15.80
N GLN A 6 21.08 -0.87 -15.91
CA GLN A 6 20.51 -0.13 -14.79
C GLN A 6 19.04 -0.50 -14.51
N ILE A 7 18.34 -1.17 -15.44
CA ILE A 7 16.90 -1.47 -15.29
C ILE A 7 16.65 -2.30 -14.03
N ALA A 8 17.28 -3.46 -13.93
CA ALA A 8 17.05 -4.41 -12.85
C ALA A 8 17.36 -3.84 -11.45
N PRO A 9 18.55 -3.27 -11.18
CA PRO A 9 18.86 -2.73 -9.86
C PRO A 9 17.97 -1.55 -9.47
N VAL A 10 17.59 -0.69 -10.43
CA VAL A 10 16.67 0.43 -10.16
C VAL A 10 15.26 -0.09 -9.85
N ARG A 11 14.73 -1.03 -10.63
CA ARG A 11 13.42 -1.64 -10.33
C ARG A 11 13.41 -2.27 -8.94
N GLN A 12 14.42 -3.07 -8.61
CA GLN A 12 14.54 -3.68 -7.28
C GLN A 12 14.59 -2.63 -6.16
N ALA A 13 15.32 -1.52 -6.35
CA ALA A 13 15.44 -0.47 -5.34
C ALA A 13 14.15 0.32 -5.09
N TYR A 14 13.28 0.43 -6.09
CA TYR A 14 11.99 1.14 -6.00
C TYR A 14 10.77 0.20 -5.91
N ALA A 15 10.99 -1.11 -5.94
CA ALA A 15 9.94 -2.10 -5.79
C ALA A 15 9.32 -2.00 -4.40
N VAL A 16 7.99 -2.10 -4.34
CA VAL A 16 7.27 -2.12 -3.07
C VAL A 16 7.54 -3.45 -2.37
N PRO A 17 8.07 -3.47 -1.13
CA PRO A 17 8.33 -4.69 -0.40
C PRO A 17 7.06 -5.52 -0.17
N ALA A 18 7.16 -6.85 -0.26
CA ALA A 18 6.01 -7.74 -0.09
C ALA A 18 5.31 -7.57 1.28
N ALA A 19 6.07 -7.28 2.33
CA ALA A 19 5.52 -7.00 3.66
C ALA A 19 4.66 -5.73 3.68
N GLU A 20 5.07 -4.70 2.94
CA GLU A 20 4.34 -3.43 2.84
C GLU A 20 3.05 -3.60 2.00
N VAL A 21 3.11 -4.42 0.93
CA VAL A 21 1.91 -4.82 0.17
C VAL A 21 0.90 -5.54 1.06
N ALA A 22 1.35 -6.53 1.85
CA ALA A 22 0.48 -7.28 2.74
C ALA A 22 -0.17 -6.39 3.80
N TYR A 23 0.61 -5.48 4.41
CA TYR A 23 0.10 -4.51 5.37
C TYR A 23 -0.97 -3.61 4.75
N TYR A 24 -0.69 -3.02 3.58
CA TYR A 24 -1.65 -2.11 2.95
C TYR A 24 -2.90 -2.82 2.42
N GLN A 25 -2.82 -4.09 2.03
CA GLN A 25 -3.99 -4.91 1.73
C GLN A 25 -4.87 -5.10 2.96
N LYS A 26 -4.27 -5.43 4.11
CA LYS A 26 -4.97 -5.54 5.40
C LYS A 26 -5.65 -4.21 5.76
N VAL A 27 -4.94 -3.10 5.66
CA VAL A 27 -5.47 -1.74 5.93
C VAL A 27 -6.71 -1.43 5.10
N VAL A 28 -6.65 -1.63 3.78
CA VAL A 28 -7.79 -1.37 2.90
C VAL A 28 -8.97 -2.30 3.23
N SER A 29 -8.70 -3.58 3.42
CA SER A 29 -9.75 -4.58 3.69
C SER A 29 -10.46 -4.34 5.02
N GLU A 30 -9.71 -4.07 6.09
CA GLU A 30 -10.28 -3.82 7.41
C GLU A 30 -11.04 -2.50 7.43
N PHE A 31 -10.48 -1.44 6.83
CA PHE A 31 -11.15 -0.15 6.75
C PHE A 31 -12.46 -0.22 5.96
N GLU A 32 -12.50 -0.90 4.82
CA GLU A 32 -13.73 -1.10 4.03
C GLU A 32 -14.81 -1.89 4.79
N ALA A 33 -14.41 -2.80 5.70
CA ALA A 33 -15.35 -3.55 6.52
C ALA A 33 -16.03 -2.67 7.57
N VAL A 34 -15.26 -1.80 8.24
CA VAL A 34 -15.79 -0.90 9.28
C VAL A 34 -16.42 0.37 8.72
N GLU A 35 -16.02 0.85 7.55
CA GLU A 35 -16.61 2.02 6.90
C GLU A 35 -18.12 1.80 6.67
N LYS A 36 -18.51 0.57 6.32
CA LYS A 36 -19.93 0.16 6.18
C LYS A 36 -20.73 0.30 7.47
N THR A 37 -20.06 0.37 8.63
CA THR A 37 -20.69 0.57 9.94
C THR A 37 -20.73 2.05 10.37
N GLY A 38 -20.24 2.97 9.52
CA GLY A 38 -20.26 4.42 9.77
C GLY A 38 -19.05 4.97 10.53
N THR A 39 -17.97 4.19 10.65
CA THR A 39 -16.76 4.61 11.36
C THR A 39 -15.75 5.25 10.41
N ALA A 40 -15.29 6.47 10.72
CA ALA A 40 -14.37 7.24 9.87
C ALA A 40 -12.88 7.02 10.17
N ALA A 41 -12.54 6.37 11.29
CA ALA A 41 -11.17 6.02 11.65
C ALA A 41 -11.12 4.78 12.55
N ILE A 42 -10.15 3.90 12.32
CA ILE A 42 -9.93 2.69 13.13
C ILE A 42 -8.47 2.51 13.51
N THR A 43 -8.20 1.63 14.47
CA THR A 43 -6.83 1.28 14.86
C THR A 43 -6.49 -0.09 14.30
N ILE A 44 -5.45 -0.16 13.46
CA ILE A 44 -4.90 -1.40 12.90
C ILE A 44 -3.44 -1.50 13.34
N ASP A 45 -3.07 -2.60 13.99
CA ASP A 45 -1.71 -2.83 14.50
C ASP A 45 -1.16 -1.65 15.34
N GLY A 46 -2.03 -1.05 16.17
CA GLY A 46 -1.70 0.09 17.03
C GLY A 46 -1.58 1.44 16.29
N LYS A 47 -1.87 1.50 14.98
CA LYS A 47 -1.83 2.73 14.18
C LYS A 47 -3.23 3.20 13.86
N LEU A 48 -3.46 4.51 13.99
CA LEU A 48 -4.68 5.15 13.53
C LEU A 48 -4.71 5.13 11.99
N VAL A 49 -5.79 4.59 11.44
CA VAL A 49 -6.09 4.50 10.03
C VAL A 49 -7.35 5.29 9.76
N ASP A 50 -7.21 6.33 8.96
CA ASP A 50 -8.27 7.18 8.46
C ASP A 50 -8.35 7.10 6.92
N TYR A 51 -9.22 7.92 6.34
CA TYR A 51 -9.33 8.05 4.89
C TYR A 51 -8.00 8.41 4.20
N ALA A 52 -7.16 9.28 4.78
CA ALA A 52 -5.90 9.68 4.16
C ALA A 52 -4.92 8.50 4.09
N MET A 53 -4.85 7.71 5.16
CA MET A 53 -4.06 6.49 5.22
C MET A 53 -4.55 5.45 4.21
N VAL A 54 -5.86 5.24 4.09
CA VAL A 54 -6.46 4.29 3.14
C VAL A 54 -6.18 4.72 1.70
N GLN A 55 -6.30 6.01 1.39
CA GLN A 55 -5.97 6.51 0.06
C GLN A 55 -4.49 6.34 -0.28
N ARG A 56 -3.60 6.52 0.71
CA ARG A 56 -2.17 6.19 0.54
C ARG A 56 -1.99 4.69 0.29
N ALA A 57 -2.63 3.83 1.06
CA ALA A 57 -2.58 2.38 0.91
C ALA A 57 -2.98 1.96 -0.52
N ARG A 58 -4.10 2.48 -1.03
CA ARG A 58 -4.56 2.21 -2.41
C ARG A 58 -3.53 2.63 -3.45
N ARG A 59 -2.87 3.78 -3.30
CA ARG A 59 -1.81 4.24 -4.23
C ARG A 59 -0.59 3.31 -4.21
N VAL A 60 -0.14 2.90 -3.03
CA VAL A 60 1.01 1.98 -2.90
C VAL A 60 0.67 0.63 -3.53
N LEU A 61 -0.53 0.10 -3.29
CA LEU A 61 -0.98 -1.16 -3.92
C LEU A 61 -1.12 -1.05 -5.43
N ALA A 62 -1.54 0.11 -5.96
CA ALA A 62 -1.58 0.35 -7.39
C ALA A 62 -0.16 0.36 -8.01
N LEU A 63 0.80 0.99 -7.33
CA LEU A 63 2.21 0.97 -7.74
C LEU A 63 2.79 -0.46 -7.74
N ALA A 64 2.51 -1.23 -6.68
CA ALA A 64 2.96 -2.62 -6.56
C ALA A 64 2.36 -3.55 -7.64
N LYS A 65 1.16 -3.24 -8.15
CA LYS A 65 0.55 -3.98 -9.27
C LYS A 65 1.18 -3.67 -10.62
N LEU A 66 1.74 -2.48 -10.79
CA LEU A 66 2.34 -2.04 -12.06
C LEU A 66 3.74 -2.63 -12.28
N ASP A 67 4.42 -3.03 -11.21
CA ASP A 67 5.76 -3.64 -11.26
C ASP A 67 5.73 -5.17 -11.48
N ARG A 68 4.54 -5.78 -11.58
CA ARG A 68 4.36 -7.21 -11.89
C ARG A 68 4.19 -7.49 -13.37
#